data_AF-A0A496VW33-F1
#
_entry.id   AF-A0A496VW33-F1
#
_cell.length_a   1.000
_cell.length_b   1.000
_cell.length_c   1.000
_cell.angle_alpha   90.00
_cell.angle_beta   90.00
_cell.angle_gamma   90.00
#
_symmetry.space_group_name_H-M   'P 1'
#
loop_
_entity.id
_entity.type
_entity.pdbx_description
1 polymer ?
#
loop_
_entity_poly.entity_id
_entity_poly.type
_entity_poly.pdbx_seq_one_letter_code
_entity_poly.pdbx_strand_id
1 'polypeptide(L)'
;QHDKQKIKNAIEKEFKYDLSRKIAQIRKRYTFDVICQGSVPEAIIAFLESTDLESAIRLGISLGGDADTIGCMAGGIAQAYYEEIPKEINDKVEHLLTPELLEIVREFNKTFRVNYAIV
;
A
#
# COMPACT_ATOMS: atom_id res chain seq x y z
N GLN A 1 8.17 -7.33 14.77
CA GLN A 1 8.09 -7.50 13.30
C GLN A 1 7.06 -8.57 12.96
N HIS A 2 6.01 -8.19 12.24
CA HIS A 2 5.06 -9.15 11.69
C HIS A 2 5.69 -9.86 10.49
N ASP A 3 5.43 -11.14 10.33
CA ASP A 3 5.95 -11.90 9.19
C ASP A 3 5.00 -11.74 8.00
N LYS A 4 5.50 -11.21 6.88
CA LYS A 4 4.71 -11.07 5.64
C LYS A 4 4.12 -12.39 5.18
N GLN A 5 4.78 -13.51 5.44
CA GLN A 5 4.26 -14.83 5.11
C GLN A 5 3.01 -15.18 5.93
N LYS A 6 2.95 -14.77 7.21
CA LYS A 6 1.75 -14.95 8.05
C LYS A 6 0.59 -14.08 7.55
N ILE A 7 0.88 -12.84 7.17
CA ILE A 7 -0.12 -11.92 6.58
C ILE A 7 -0.68 -12.54 5.29
N LYS A 8 0.20 -12.97 4.38
CA LYS A 8 -0.18 -13.67 3.15
C LYS A 8 -1.08 -14.86 3.43
N ASN A 9 -0.65 -15.79 4.28
CA ASN A 9 -1.40 -17.01 4.58
C ASN A 9 -2.78 -16.71 5.18
N ALA A 10 -2.89 -15.68 6.04
CA ALA A 10 -4.17 -15.28 6.61
C ALA A 10 -5.13 -14.73 5.54
N ILE A 11 -4.64 -13.87 4.65
CA ILE A 11 -5.44 -13.29 3.57
C ILE A 11 -5.88 -14.36 2.56
N GLU A 12 -4.97 -15.25 2.13
CA GLU A 12 -5.30 -16.35 1.21
C GLU A 12 -6.35 -17.29 1.84
N LYS A 13 -6.23 -17.57 3.15
CA LYS A 13 -7.18 -18.42 3.87
C LYS A 13 -8.58 -17.80 3.93
N GLU A 14 -8.67 -16.52 4.26
CA GLU A 14 -9.94 -15.81 4.49
C GLU A 14 -10.62 -15.42 3.17
N PHE A 15 -9.89 -14.78 2.27
CA PHE A 15 -10.45 -14.13 1.08
C PHE A 15 -10.25 -14.94 -0.22
N LYS A 16 -9.50 -16.06 -0.17
CA LYS A 16 -9.22 -16.94 -1.32
C LYS A 16 -8.49 -16.27 -2.48
N TYR A 17 -7.80 -15.16 -2.23
CA TYR A 17 -6.94 -14.53 -3.23
C TYR A 17 -5.74 -15.43 -3.56
N ASP A 18 -5.28 -15.40 -4.81
CA ASP A 18 -4.00 -15.97 -5.23
C ASP A 18 -2.90 -14.90 -5.10
N LEU A 19 -2.16 -14.96 -3.98
CA LEU A 19 -1.03 -14.10 -3.68
C LEU A 19 0.32 -14.82 -3.95
N SER A 20 0.29 -15.93 -4.68
CA SER A 20 1.50 -16.64 -5.13
C SER A 20 2.11 -16.05 -6.40
N ARG A 21 1.33 -15.25 -7.14
CA ARG A 21 1.73 -14.53 -8.35
C ARG A 21 2.86 -13.53 -8.05
N LYS A 22 3.68 -13.28 -9.06
CA LYS A 22 4.83 -12.35 -9.00
C LYS A 22 4.52 -11.04 -9.72
N ILE A 23 4.97 -9.91 -9.17
CA ILE A 23 4.78 -8.58 -9.82
C ILE A 23 5.30 -8.61 -11.27
N ALA A 24 6.46 -9.23 -11.49
CA ALA A 24 7.05 -9.35 -12.83
C ALA A 24 6.18 -10.13 -13.85
N GLN A 25 5.34 -11.07 -13.37
CA GLN A 25 4.40 -11.80 -14.23
C GLN A 25 3.13 -11.00 -14.46
N ILE A 26 2.65 -10.28 -13.43
CA ILE A 26 1.46 -9.42 -13.50
C ILE A 26 1.70 -8.30 -14.52
N ARG A 27 2.83 -7.58 -14.43
CA ARG A 27 3.19 -6.50 -15.37
C ARG A 27 3.10 -6.88 -16.84
N LYS A 28 3.39 -8.14 -17.19
CA LYS A 28 3.37 -8.61 -18.59
C LYS A 28 1.97 -8.75 -19.17
N ARG A 29 0.96 -8.88 -18.31
CA ARG A 29 -0.41 -9.24 -18.70
C ARG A 29 -1.45 -8.25 -18.18
N TYR A 30 -1.08 -7.34 -17.29
CA TYR A 30 -2.02 -6.45 -16.65
C TYR A 30 -2.56 -5.43 -17.64
N THR A 31 -3.88 -5.48 -17.84
CA THR A 31 -4.67 -4.47 -18.53
C THR A 31 -5.62 -3.90 -17.49
N PHE A 32 -5.76 -2.57 -17.47
CA PHE A 32 -6.64 -1.83 -16.54
C PHE A 32 -7.93 -2.61 -16.22
N ASP A 33 -8.10 -2.99 -14.96
CA ASP A 33 -9.27 -3.71 -14.45
C ASP A 33 -9.89 -2.87 -13.32
N VAL A 34 -11.18 -2.58 -13.44
CA VAL A 34 -11.97 -1.77 -12.49
C VAL A 34 -12.63 -2.61 -11.40
N ILE A 35 -12.53 -3.94 -11.48
CA ILE A 35 -13.12 -4.84 -10.50
C ILE A 35 -12.14 -5.00 -9.33
N CYS A 36 -12.65 -4.99 -8.09
CA CYS A 36 -11.83 -5.15 -6.88
C CYS A 36 -10.92 -6.39 -6.92
N GLN A 37 -11.32 -7.47 -7.60
CA GLN A 37 -10.53 -8.69 -7.76
C GLN A 37 -9.27 -8.50 -8.63
N GLY A 38 -9.22 -7.45 -9.45
CA GLY A 38 -8.08 -7.09 -10.30
C GLY A 38 -7.19 -5.98 -9.74
N SER A 39 -7.55 -5.36 -8.61
CA SER A 39 -6.74 -4.29 -7.98
C SER A 39 -6.29 -4.62 -6.55
N VAL A 40 -7.14 -5.29 -5.75
CA VAL A 40 -6.82 -5.57 -4.34
C VAL A 40 -5.70 -6.62 -4.20
N PRO A 41 -5.76 -7.79 -4.86
CA PRO A 41 -4.66 -8.77 -4.79
C PRO A 41 -3.34 -8.21 -5.30
N GLU A 42 -3.37 -7.38 -6.33
CA GLU A 42 -2.22 -6.74 -6.98
C GLU A 42 -1.52 -5.78 -6.02
N ALA A 43 -2.28 -4.95 -5.29
CA ALA A 43 -1.76 -4.08 -4.25
C ALA A 43 -1.15 -4.87 -3.08
N ILE A 44 -1.80 -5.95 -2.65
CA ILE A 44 -1.28 -6.83 -1.59
C ILE A 44 0.02 -7.51 -2.04
N ILE A 45 0.09 -8.00 -3.28
CA ILE A 45 1.31 -8.59 -3.84
C ILE A 45 2.44 -7.55 -3.94
N ALA A 46 2.13 -6.31 -4.33
CA ALA A 46 3.11 -5.22 -4.36
C ALA A 46 3.69 -4.96 -2.97
N PHE A 47 2.85 -4.94 -1.94
CA PHE A 47 3.29 -4.88 -0.54
C PHE A 47 4.12 -6.11 -0.12
N LEU A 48 3.68 -7.33 -0.48
CA LEU A 48 4.38 -8.55 -0.08
C LEU A 48 5.80 -8.61 -0.66
N GLU A 49 6.00 -8.10 -1.89
CA GLU A 49 7.31 -8.07 -2.57
C GLU A 49 8.14 -6.80 -2.30
N SER A 50 7.61 -5.81 -1.56
CA SER A 50 8.34 -4.58 -1.24
C SER A 50 9.39 -4.77 -0.14
N THR A 51 10.28 -3.79 0.01
CA THR A 51 11.29 -3.72 1.08
C THR A 51 11.01 -2.62 2.09
N ASP A 52 10.21 -1.63 1.69
CA ASP A 52 9.88 -0.39 2.42
C ASP A 52 8.61 0.23 1.82
N LEU A 53 8.18 1.38 2.36
CA LEU A 53 7.00 2.10 1.88
C LEU A 53 7.12 2.51 0.41
N GLU A 54 8.23 3.16 0.04
CA GLU A 54 8.40 3.72 -1.30
C GLU A 54 8.43 2.62 -2.35
N SER A 55 9.15 1.53 -2.10
CA SER A 55 9.18 0.35 -2.96
C SER A 55 7.80 -0.27 -3.10
N ALA A 56 6.96 -0.32 -2.07
CA ALA A 56 5.58 -0.82 -2.18
C ALA A 56 4.75 0.04 -3.15
N ILE A 57 4.82 1.36 -2.98
CA ILE A 57 4.12 2.33 -3.83
C ILE A 57 4.62 2.23 -5.28
N ARG A 58 5.95 2.19 -5.48
CA ARG A 58 6.56 2.04 -6.81
C ARG A 58 6.18 0.72 -7.47
N LEU A 59 6.15 -0.38 -6.72
CA LEU A 59 5.72 -1.68 -7.24
C LEU A 59 4.25 -1.63 -7.67
N GLY A 60 3.37 -1.02 -6.88
CA GLY A 60 1.96 -0.82 -7.24
C GLY A 60 1.80 0.01 -8.52
N ILE A 61 2.43 1.19 -8.58
CA ILE A 61 2.38 2.08 -9.74
C ILE A 61 2.93 1.40 -11.00
N SER A 62 3.98 0.59 -10.85
CA SER A 62 4.63 -0.09 -11.98
C SER A 62 3.76 -1.15 -12.68
N LEU A 63 2.63 -1.53 -12.10
CA LEU A 63 1.65 -2.41 -12.74
C LEU A 63 0.87 -1.68 -13.84
N GLY A 64 0.83 -0.35 -13.81
CA GLY A 64 0.00 0.44 -14.72
C GLY A 64 -1.49 0.24 -14.44
N GLY A 65 -2.33 0.65 -15.39
CA GLY A 65 -3.78 0.56 -15.20
C GLY A 65 -4.26 1.46 -14.06
N ASP A 66 -4.90 0.86 -13.05
CA ASP A 66 -5.48 1.50 -11.86
C ASP A 66 -4.37 1.81 -10.81
N ALA A 67 -3.30 2.44 -11.29
CA ALA A 67 -2.05 2.62 -10.56
C ALA A 67 -2.21 3.51 -9.31
N ASP A 68 -3.14 4.46 -9.34
CA ASP A 68 -3.51 5.31 -8.22
C ASP A 68 -4.18 4.48 -7.11
N THR A 69 -5.18 3.67 -7.43
CA THR A 69 -5.87 2.82 -6.45
C THR A 69 -4.94 1.74 -5.89
N ILE A 70 -4.19 1.05 -6.75
CA ILE A 70 -3.23 0.01 -6.35
C ILE A 70 -2.11 0.61 -5.50
N GLY A 71 -1.55 1.74 -5.93
CA GLY A 71 -0.49 2.44 -5.20
C GLY A 71 -0.95 2.93 -3.82
N CYS A 72 -2.17 3.47 -3.74
CA CYS A 72 -2.78 3.90 -2.48
C CYS A 72 -2.96 2.73 -1.50
N MET A 73 -3.53 1.61 -1.95
CA MET A 73 -3.71 0.42 -1.10
C MET A 73 -2.37 -0.18 -0.68
N ALA A 74 -1.42 -0.36 -1.61
CA ALA A 74 -0.10 -0.91 -1.32
C ALA A 74 0.66 -0.02 -0.31
N GLY A 75 0.59 1.30 -0.50
CA GLY A 75 1.15 2.29 0.41
C GLY A 75 0.54 2.23 1.80
N GLY A 76 -0.79 2.19 1.93
CA GLY A 76 -1.46 2.11 3.23
C GLY A 76 -1.12 0.84 4.02
N ILE A 77 -1.05 -0.31 3.35
CA ILE A 77 -0.62 -1.57 3.99
C ILE A 77 0.86 -1.46 4.42
N ALA A 78 1.72 -0.95 3.54
CA ALA A 78 3.15 -0.81 3.79
C ALA A 78 3.43 0.19 4.94
N GLN A 79 2.71 1.30 5.01
CA GLN A 79 2.79 2.28 6.09
C GLN A 79 2.53 1.63 7.45
N ALA A 80 1.44 0.85 7.56
CA ALA A 80 1.09 0.14 8.79
C ALA A 80 2.07 -0.99 9.15
N TYR A 81 2.80 -1.53 8.17
CA TYR A 81 3.73 -2.64 8.39
C TYR A 81 5.15 -2.19 8.71
N TYR A 82 5.67 -1.21 7.96
CA TYR A 82 7.05 -0.72 8.11
C TYR A 82 7.17 0.35 9.18
N GLU A 83 6.08 1.07 9.48
CA GLU A 83 6.06 2.15 10.47
C GLU A 83 7.12 3.24 10.19
N GLU A 84 7.50 3.40 8.92
CA GLU A 84 8.51 4.37 8.48
C GLU A 84 8.08 4.97 7.14
N ILE A 85 8.04 6.30 7.10
CA ILE A 85 7.74 7.09 5.90
C ILE A 85 8.99 7.93 5.59
N PRO A 86 9.57 7.83 4.37
CA PRO A 86 10.67 8.71 3.96
C PRO A 86 10.27 10.18 4.12
N LYS A 87 11.15 10.99 4.71
CA LYS A 87 10.88 12.39 5.05
C LYS A 87 10.44 13.19 3.82
N GLU A 88 11.08 12.95 2.68
CA GLU A 88 10.77 13.62 1.41
C GLU A 88 9.34 13.34 0.94
N ILE A 89 8.85 12.11 1.14
CA ILE A 89 7.47 11.74 0.83
C ILE A 89 6.52 12.44 1.79
N ASN A 90 6.82 12.41 3.10
CA ASN A 90 5.98 13.03 4.12
C ASN A 90 5.85 14.55 3.90
N ASP A 91 6.99 15.26 3.76
CA ASP A 91 7.02 16.70 3.48
C ASP A 91 6.22 17.05 2.21
N LYS A 92 6.32 16.21 1.16
CA LYS A 92 5.59 16.43 -0.09
C LYS A 92 4.08 16.26 0.11
N VAL A 93 3.65 15.24 0.85
CA VAL A 93 2.23 15.01 1.17
C VAL A 93 1.68 16.17 1.99
N GLU A 94 2.42 16.67 2.98
CA GLU A 94 2.05 17.84 3.78
C GLU A 94 1.81 19.09 2.94
N HIS A 95 2.63 19.31 1.90
CA HIS A 95 2.46 20.43 0.99
C HIS A 95 1.32 20.24 -0.03
N LEU A 96 0.88 19.00 -0.28
CA LEU A 96 -0.16 18.69 -1.27
C LEU A 96 -1.56 18.65 -0.65
N LEU A 97 -1.68 18.23 0.61
CA LEU A 97 -2.96 18.18 1.30
C LEU A 97 -3.40 19.57 1.74
N THR A 98 -4.71 19.81 1.68
CA THR A 98 -5.28 21.04 2.25
C THR A 98 -5.19 21.00 3.78
N PRO A 99 -5.19 22.17 4.46
CA PRO A 99 -5.17 22.21 5.93
C PRO A 99 -6.26 21.36 6.59
N GLU A 100 -7.45 21.28 5.99
CA GLU A 100 -8.57 20.50 6.52
C GLU A 100 -8.32 18.99 6.44
N LEU A 101 -7.74 18.51 5.33
CA LEU A 101 -7.40 17.09 5.18
C LEU A 101 -6.24 16.69 6.11
N LEU A 102 -5.26 17.58 6.30
CA LEU A 102 -4.17 17.38 7.26
C LEU A 102 -4.70 17.21 8.68
N GLU A 103 -5.67 18.04 9.09
CA GLU A 103 -6.27 17.96 10.41
C GLU A 103 -7.03 16.64 10.61
N ILE A 104 -7.74 16.17 9.59
CA ILE A 104 -8.42 14.85 9.63
C ILE A 104 -7.40 13.72 9.82
N VAL A 105 -6.28 13.75 9.10
CA VAL A 105 -5.21 12.75 9.23
C VAL A 105 -4.60 12.77 10.63
N ARG A 106 -4.31 13.96 11.18
CA ARG A 106 -3.75 14.13 12.52
C ARG A 106 -4.68 13.62 13.61
N GLU A 107 -5.97 13.96 13.55
CA GLU A 107 -6.94 13.49 14.53
C GLU A 107 -7.18 11.99 14.44
N PHE A 108 -7.14 11.40 13.23
CA PHE A 108 -7.13 9.95 13.05
C PHE A 108 -5.90 9.31 13.73
N ASN A 109 -4.69 9.81 13.42
CA ASN A 109 -3.43 9.29 13.97
C ASN A 109 -3.42 9.36 15.51
N LYS A 110 -3.88 10.47 16.08
CA LYS A 110 -4.02 10.68 17.52
C LYS A 110 -5.04 9.74 18.16
N THR A 111 -6.22 9.57 17.54
CA THR A 111 -7.29 8.69 18.05
C THR A 111 -6.85 7.23 18.10
N PHE A 112 -6.16 6.77 17.06
CA PHE A 112 -5.72 5.38 16.93
C PHE A 112 -4.29 5.13 17.40
N ARG A 113 -3.64 6.13 18.02
CA ARG A 113 -2.29 6.04 18.61
C ARG A 113 -1.23 5.55 17.62
N VAL A 114 -1.22 6.15 16.45
CA VAL A 114 -0.20 5.92 15.43
C VAL A 114 1.10 6.59 15.90
N ASN A 115 2.10 5.79 16.27
CA ASN A 115 3.28 6.25 17.02
C ASN A 115 4.54 6.48 16.16
N TYR A 116 4.44 6.37 14.84
CA TYR A 116 5.53 6.63 13.92
C TYR A 116 5.31 7.94 13.17
N ALA A 117 6.39 8.48 12.60
CA ALA A 117 6.37 9.79 11.95
C ALA A 117 5.43 9.77 10.74
N ILE A 118 4.25 10.33 10.94
CA ILE A 118 3.24 10.62 9.94
C ILE A 118 2.71 11.99 10.33
N VAL A 119 2.51 12.82 9.32
CA VAL A 119 1.77 14.09 9.36
C VAL A 119 0.82 14.30 10.54
#